data_AF-A0A349MLF6-F1
#
_entry.id   AF-A0A349MLF6-F1
#
_cell.length_a   1.000
_cell.length_b   1.000
_cell.length_c   1.000
_cell.angle_alpha   90.00
_cell.angle_beta   90.00
_cell.angle_gamma   90.00
#
_symmetry.space_group_name_H-M   'P 1'
#
loop_
_entity.id
_entity.type
_entity.pdbx_description
1 polymer ?
#
loop_
_entity_poly.entity_id
_entity_poly.type
_entity_poly.pdbx_seq_one_letter_code
_entity_poly.pdbx_strand_id
1 'polypeptide(L)'
;MVDQDPYRSRAQSLLKSEKVQGALADLVAKYWCEFHPVFRTATGEENGRRPENVSNEMFSCLHHIVRGLVNVENETDSAREIRKAVDSHIKRGTLDSYKIAINSILEEDKVLVELLDYILLADDNLDGNFKDRITHIKRIQQLKRECKVAYIDAKKMEAEAQWSRAIARYEAAMGLALNIRDSLATIHDDPVTVSFLVREGKRRGEREEDAAKRLEERKQDKKHDLVKAVVVAVISATLSAFITQAIVSSRSGAMNHSSSVILSR
;
A
#
# COMPACT_ATOMS: atom_id res chain seq x y z
N MET A 1 28.29 -47.37 24.08
CA MET A 1 28.54 -46.07 24.73
C MET A 1 27.28 -45.24 24.54
N VAL A 2 26.54 -44.97 25.62
CA VAL A 2 25.34 -44.13 25.53
C VAL A 2 25.83 -42.70 25.50
N ASP A 3 25.83 -42.12 24.30
CA ASP A 3 26.04 -40.69 24.11
C ASP A 3 24.76 -39.98 24.62
N GLN A 4 24.65 -39.84 25.95
CA GLN A 4 23.60 -39.02 26.54
C GLN A 4 24.02 -37.58 26.39
N ASP A 5 23.62 -36.98 25.27
CA ASP A 5 23.68 -35.53 25.10
C ASP A 5 23.11 -34.87 26.38
N PRO A 6 23.94 -34.15 27.15
CA PRO A 6 23.55 -33.59 28.44
C PRO A 6 22.38 -32.61 28.30
N TYR A 7 22.25 -31.98 27.12
CA TYR A 7 21.14 -31.09 26.79
C TYR A 7 19.83 -31.86 26.61
N ARG A 8 19.88 -33.03 25.96
CA ARG A 8 18.71 -33.88 25.76
C ARG A 8 18.18 -34.43 27.09
N SER A 9 19.05 -34.96 27.94
CA SER A 9 18.66 -35.48 29.25
C SER A 9 18.08 -34.38 30.15
N ARG A 10 18.66 -33.18 30.11
CA ARG A 10 18.14 -32.00 30.82
C ARG A 10 16.77 -31.58 30.32
N ALA A 11 16.60 -31.42 29.01
CA ALA A 11 15.31 -31.05 28.42
C ALA A 11 14.22 -32.07 28.79
N GLN A 12 14.52 -33.37 28.73
CA GLN A 12 13.61 -34.44 29.13
C GLN A 12 13.23 -34.36 30.61
N SER A 13 14.16 -33.99 31.49
CA SER A 13 13.88 -33.80 32.91
C SER A 13 12.98 -32.58 33.14
N LEU A 14 13.27 -31.45 32.50
CA LEU A 14 12.49 -30.22 32.63
C LEU A 14 11.06 -30.38 32.09
N LEU A 15 10.88 -31.13 31.00
CA LEU A 15 9.56 -31.42 30.43
C LEU A 15 8.64 -32.24 31.36
N LYS A 16 9.18 -32.87 32.42
CA LYS A 16 8.38 -33.55 33.44
C LYS A 16 7.86 -32.61 34.54
N SER A 17 8.40 -31.39 34.63
CA SER A 17 7.95 -30.40 35.61
C SER A 17 6.59 -29.84 35.22
N GLU A 18 5.64 -29.85 36.15
CA GLU A 18 4.31 -29.26 35.95
C GLU A 18 4.38 -27.77 35.60
N LYS A 19 5.36 -27.02 36.12
CA LYS A 19 5.55 -25.60 35.79
C LYS A 19 5.90 -25.38 34.34
N VAL A 20 6.83 -26.19 33.82
CA VAL A 20 7.28 -26.13 32.43
C VAL A 20 6.16 -26.59 31.50
N GLN A 21 5.48 -27.69 31.85
CA GLN A 21 4.30 -28.16 31.11
C GLN A 21 3.19 -27.12 31.08
N GLY A 22 2.89 -26.47 32.20
CA GLY A 22 1.91 -25.38 32.27
C GLY A 22 2.30 -24.20 31.39
N ALA A 23 3.57 -23.78 31.40
CA ALA A 23 4.05 -22.71 30.52
C ALA A 23 3.96 -23.06 29.02
N LEU A 24 4.25 -24.32 28.65
CA LEU A 24 4.08 -24.79 27.28
C LEU A 24 2.60 -24.89 26.88
N ALA A 25 1.74 -25.38 27.78
CA ALA A 25 0.30 -25.44 27.54
C ALA A 25 -0.30 -24.04 27.35
N ASP A 26 0.08 -23.08 28.20
CA ASP A 26 -0.30 -21.66 28.07
C ASP A 26 0.13 -21.12 26.70
N LEU A 27 1.38 -21.37 26.29
CA LEU A 27 1.91 -20.93 25.00
C LEU A 27 1.14 -21.54 23.81
N VAL A 28 0.86 -22.84 23.85
CA VAL A 28 0.09 -23.54 22.81
C VAL A 28 -1.34 -23.03 22.74
N ALA A 29 -1.99 -22.82 23.89
CA ALA A 29 -3.33 -22.25 23.96
C ALA A 29 -3.37 -20.84 23.37
N LYS A 30 -2.40 -19.97 23.73
CA LYS A 30 -2.26 -18.63 23.15
C LYS A 30 -2.01 -18.68 21.65
N TYR A 31 -1.14 -19.58 21.19
CA TYR A 31 -0.91 -19.79 19.78
C TYR A 31 -2.19 -20.18 19.05
N TRP A 32 -2.90 -21.21 19.51
CA TRP A 32 -4.00 -21.79 18.76
C TRP A 32 -5.30 -20.99 18.85
N CYS A 33 -5.60 -20.42 20.02
CA CYS A 33 -6.85 -19.72 20.27
C CYS A 33 -6.79 -18.24 19.88
N GLU A 34 -5.64 -17.58 20.01
CA GLU A 34 -5.53 -16.13 19.79
C GLU A 34 -4.78 -15.81 18.50
N PHE A 35 -3.59 -16.37 18.31
CA PHE A 35 -2.73 -15.99 17.17
C PHE A 35 -3.09 -16.71 15.86
N HIS A 36 -3.27 -18.03 15.90
CA HIS A 36 -3.45 -18.88 14.71
C HIS A 36 -4.64 -18.47 13.84
N PRO A 37 -5.84 -18.14 14.38
CA PRO A 37 -6.97 -17.72 13.55
C PRO A 37 -6.66 -16.45 12.75
N VAL A 38 -6.04 -15.45 13.38
CA VAL A 38 -5.70 -14.17 12.76
C VAL A 38 -4.58 -14.35 11.73
N PHE A 39 -3.57 -15.14 12.07
CA PHE A 39 -2.47 -15.48 11.17
C PHE A 39 -2.95 -16.21 9.92
N ARG A 40 -3.90 -17.14 10.05
CA ARG A 40 -4.52 -17.81 8.90
C ARG A 40 -5.26 -16.84 8.01
N THR A 41 -5.99 -15.90 8.59
CA THR A 41 -6.66 -14.86 7.81
C THR A 41 -5.64 -13.99 7.08
N ALA A 42 -4.61 -13.49 7.77
CA ALA A 42 -3.54 -12.71 7.14
C ALA A 42 -2.87 -13.45 5.97
N THR A 43 -2.61 -14.75 6.13
CA THR A 43 -2.06 -15.60 5.06
C THR A 43 -3.01 -15.71 3.87
N GLY A 44 -4.31 -15.86 4.11
CA GLY A 44 -5.33 -15.88 3.04
C GLY A 44 -5.37 -14.57 2.26
N GLU A 45 -5.37 -13.46 2.99
CA GLU A 45 -5.37 -12.09 2.45
C GLU A 45 -4.06 -11.76 1.69
N GLU A 46 -2.95 -12.43 2.03
CA GLU A 46 -1.68 -12.31 1.30
C GLU A 46 -1.54 -13.34 0.15
N ASN A 47 -2.65 -13.66 -0.53
CA ASN A 47 -2.69 -14.64 -1.63
C ASN A 47 -2.16 -16.03 -1.26
N GLY A 48 -2.40 -16.46 -0.01
CA GLY A 48 -1.89 -17.72 0.52
C GLY A 48 -0.39 -17.72 0.83
N ARG A 49 0.31 -16.59 0.63
CA ARG A 49 1.72 -16.46 1.03
C ARG A 49 1.79 -16.23 2.52
N ARG A 50 2.75 -16.89 3.14
CA ARG A 50 2.99 -16.73 4.56
C ARG A 50 3.70 -15.38 4.78
N PRO A 51 3.16 -14.47 5.60
CA PRO A 51 3.84 -13.22 5.86
C PRO A 51 5.20 -13.47 6.52
N GLU A 52 6.26 -12.94 5.93
CA GLU A 52 7.64 -13.19 6.38
C GLU A 52 7.86 -12.67 7.81
N ASN A 53 7.41 -11.44 8.09
CA ASN A 53 7.54 -10.82 9.40
C ASN A 53 6.86 -11.67 10.49
N VAL A 54 5.66 -12.18 10.22
CA VAL A 54 4.92 -13.03 11.17
C VAL A 54 5.59 -14.41 11.33
N SER A 55 6.18 -14.93 10.25
CA SER A 55 6.96 -16.17 10.30
C SER A 55 8.20 -16.03 11.18
N ASN A 56 8.89 -14.88 11.10
CA ASN A 56 10.06 -14.58 11.93
C ASN A 56 9.71 -14.52 13.43
N GLU A 57 8.54 -13.98 13.77
CA GLU A 57 8.03 -14.01 15.15
C GLU A 57 7.80 -15.45 15.63
N MET A 58 7.22 -16.33 14.79
CA MET A 58 7.06 -17.75 15.14
C MET A 58 8.38 -18.48 15.34
N PHE A 59 9.39 -18.23 14.50
CA PHE A 59 10.73 -18.80 14.71
C PHE A 59 11.36 -18.29 16.00
N SER A 60 11.12 -17.03 16.35
CA SER A 60 11.61 -16.45 17.59
C SER A 60 10.92 -17.04 18.82
N CYS A 61 9.63 -17.38 18.75
CA CYS A 61 8.95 -18.18 19.78
C CYS A 61 9.66 -19.52 20.01
N LEU A 62 9.98 -20.25 18.93
CA LEU A 62 10.68 -21.53 19.03
C LEU A 62 12.05 -21.38 19.70
N HIS A 63 12.77 -20.28 19.43
CA HIS A 63 14.05 -20.01 20.08
C HIS A 63 13.92 -19.86 21.59
N HIS A 64 12.88 -19.19 22.11
CA HIS A 64 12.61 -19.13 23.55
C HIS A 64 12.29 -20.49 24.16
N ILE A 65 11.54 -21.34 23.45
CA ILE A 65 11.24 -22.70 23.91
C ILE A 65 12.53 -23.52 24.03
N VAL A 66 13.33 -23.55 22.95
CA VAL A 66 14.60 -24.29 22.93
C VAL A 66 15.54 -23.77 24.01
N ARG A 67 15.69 -22.45 24.13
CA ARG A 67 16.52 -21.85 25.18
C ARG A 67 16.03 -22.23 26.58
N GLY A 68 14.73 -22.18 26.83
CA GLY A 68 14.14 -22.57 28.11
C GLY A 68 14.35 -24.04 28.46
N LEU A 69 14.39 -24.93 27.48
CA LEU A 69 14.56 -26.37 27.69
C LEU A 69 16.03 -26.81 27.76
N VAL A 70 16.94 -26.08 27.13
CA VAL A 70 18.32 -26.51 26.92
C VAL A 70 19.33 -25.70 27.74
N ASN A 71 19.16 -24.38 27.77
CA ASN A 71 20.16 -23.44 28.30
C ASN A 71 19.88 -23.01 29.74
N VAL A 72 18.81 -23.50 30.34
CA VAL A 72 18.38 -23.14 31.69
C VAL A 72 18.40 -24.37 32.58
N GLU A 73 18.87 -24.20 33.82
CA GLU A 73 19.15 -25.33 34.71
C GLU A 73 17.97 -25.72 35.62
N ASN A 74 17.04 -24.80 35.86
CA ASN A 74 15.91 -25.03 36.75
C ASN A 74 14.54 -24.77 36.08
N GLU A 75 13.51 -25.41 36.63
CA GLU A 75 12.14 -25.36 36.12
C GLU A 75 11.52 -23.95 36.14
N THR A 76 11.85 -23.12 37.13
CA THR A 76 11.27 -21.78 37.29
C THR A 76 11.78 -20.85 36.20
N ASP A 77 13.08 -20.84 35.96
CA ASP A 77 13.70 -20.03 34.92
C ASP A 77 13.34 -20.56 33.52
N SER A 78 13.20 -21.88 33.36
CA SER A 78 12.73 -22.52 32.12
C SER A 78 11.32 -22.07 31.77
N ALA A 79 10.38 -22.18 32.73
CA ALA A 79 9.01 -21.71 32.57
C ALA A 79 8.93 -20.20 32.28
N ARG A 80 9.79 -19.38 32.93
CA ARG A 80 9.88 -17.94 32.67
C ARG A 80 10.35 -17.65 31.24
N GLU A 81 11.38 -18.35 30.76
CA GLU A 81 11.88 -18.18 29.40
C GLU A 81 10.84 -18.56 28.34
N ILE A 82 10.09 -19.66 28.56
CA ILE A 82 8.98 -20.07 27.69
C ILE A 82 7.87 -19.01 27.69
N ARG A 83 7.51 -18.45 28.86
CA ARG A 83 6.50 -17.39 28.96
C ARG A 83 6.88 -16.12 28.19
N LYS A 84 8.18 -15.80 28.08
CA LYS A 84 8.62 -14.67 27.26
C LYS A 84 8.20 -14.80 25.79
N ALA A 85 8.14 -16.02 25.24
CA ALA A 85 7.67 -16.25 23.87
C ALA A 85 6.26 -15.69 23.64
N VAL A 86 5.39 -15.80 24.66
CA VAL A 86 4.03 -15.22 24.63
C VAL A 86 4.10 -13.70 24.65
N ASP A 87 4.87 -13.14 25.59
CA ASP A 87 4.90 -11.71 25.85
C ASP A 87 5.61 -10.89 24.76
N SER A 88 6.60 -11.46 24.09
CA SER A 88 7.35 -10.78 23.03
C SER A 88 6.83 -11.09 21.64
N HIS A 89 6.71 -12.36 21.27
CA HIS A 89 6.58 -12.76 19.86
C HIS A 89 5.16 -13.15 19.46
N ILE A 90 4.41 -13.87 20.31
CA ILE A 90 3.00 -14.17 20.01
C ILE A 90 2.21 -12.88 19.89
N LYS A 91 2.34 -11.95 20.84
CA LYS A 91 1.64 -10.66 20.79
C LYS A 91 1.99 -9.85 19.53
N ARG A 92 3.28 -9.74 19.20
CA ARG A 92 3.72 -9.02 17.98
C ARG A 92 3.21 -9.68 16.72
N GLY A 93 3.35 -11.00 16.61
CA GLY A 93 2.79 -11.77 15.50
C GLY A 93 1.30 -11.55 15.35
N THR A 94 0.53 -11.51 16.43
CA THR A 94 -0.91 -11.22 16.41
C THR A 94 -1.19 -9.83 15.86
N LEU A 95 -0.50 -8.79 16.35
CA LEU A 95 -0.65 -7.42 15.88
C LEU A 95 -0.28 -7.27 14.40
N ASP A 96 0.82 -7.87 13.97
CA ASP A 96 1.26 -7.86 12.58
C ASP A 96 0.27 -8.57 11.66
N SER A 97 -0.27 -9.71 12.10
CA SER A 97 -1.31 -10.44 11.37
C SER A 97 -2.57 -9.60 11.20
N TYR A 98 -3.02 -8.89 12.24
CA TYR A 98 -4.15 -7.95 12.12
C TYR A 98 -3.85 -6.84 11.12
N LYS A 99 -2.66 -6.22 11.21
CA LYS A 99 -2.26 -5.13 10.30
C LYS A 99 -2.27 -5.60 8.84
N ILE A 100 -1.73 -6.79 8.55
CA ILE A 100 -1.71 -7.36 7.20
C ILE A 100 -3.14 -7.59 6.69
N ALA A 101 -3.97 -8.31 7.45
CA ALA A 101 -5.32 -8.65 7.03
C ALA A 101 -6.20 -7.39 6.84
N ILE A 102 -6.16 -6.45 7.79
CA ILE A 102 -6.94 -5.20 7.71
C ILE A 102 -6.45 -4.33 6.54
N ASN A 103 -5.13 -4.21 6.35
CA ASN A 103 -4.60 -3.45 5.22
C ASN A 103 -5.05 -4.07 3.90
N SER A 104 -4.92 -5.39 3.75
CA SER A 104 -5.37 -6.10 2.56
C SER A 104 -6.82 -5.77 2.24
N ILE A 105 -7.74 -5.99 3.17
CA ILE A 105 -9.17 -5.74 2.94
C ILE A 105 -9.47 -4.26 2.64
N LEU A 106 -8.78 -3.32 3.31
CA LEU A 106 -8.95 -1.89 3.05
C LEU A 106 -8.37 -1.45 1.69
N GLU A 107 -7.37 -2.18 1.17
CA GLU A 107 -6.69 -1.94 -0.10
C GLU A 107 -7.27 -2.71 -1.29
N GLU A 108 -7.80 -3.92 -1.08
CA GLU A 108 -8.22 -4.90 -2.10
C GLU A 108 -9.23 -4.31 -3.08
N ASP A 109 -9.92 -3.26 -2.66
CA ASP A 109 -10.96 -2.65 -3.46
C ASP A 109 -10.80 -1.14 -3.59
N LYS A 110 -9.58 -0.62 -3.79
CA LYS A 110 -9.43 0.79 -4.24
C LYS A 110 -10.23 1.04 -5.52
N VAL A 111 -10.13 0.14 -6.50
CA VAL A 111 -10.84 0.25 -7.78
C VAL A 111 -12.34 0.01 -7.62
N LEU A 112 -12.76 -1.03 -6.89
CA LEU A 112 -14.18 -1.28 -6.67
C LEU A 112 -14.81 -0.15 -5.85
N VAL A 113 -14.16 0.34 -4.78
CA VAL A 113 -14.64 1.49 -4.01
C VAL A 113 -14.71 2.75 -4.86
N GLU A 114 -13.71 3.03 -5.71
CA GLU A 114 -13.80 4.14 -6.67
C GLU A 114 -15.01 3.98 -7.60
N LEU A 115 -15.25 2.78 -8.13
CA LEU A 115 -16.41 2.50 -8.99
C LEU A 115 -17.75 2.60 -8.23
N LEU A 116 -17.79 2.20 -6.97
CA LEU A 116 -18.94 2.37 -6.08
C LEU A 116 -19.19 3.85 -5.79
N ASP A 117 -18.14 4.65 -5.62
CA ASP A 117 -18.25 6.11 -5.46
C ASP A 117 -18.80 6.77 -6.73
N TYR A 118 -18.42 6.27 -7.92
CA TYR A 118 -19.02 6.71 -9.18
C TYR A 118 -20.51 6.39 -9.29
N ILE A 119 -20.97 5.23 -8.80
CA ILE A 119 -22.41 4.89 -8.73
C ILE A 119 -23.15 5.92 -7.89
N LEU A 120 -22.58 6.31 -6.74
CA LEU A 120 -23.17 7.30 -5.84
C LEU A 120 -23.19 8.72 -6.42
N LEU A 121 -22.30 9.04 -7.36
CA LEU A 121 -22.27 10.32 -8.06
C LEU A 121 -23.21 10.35 -9.28
N ALA A 122 -23.55 9.18 -9.83
CA ALA A 122 -24.51 9.02 -10.93
C ALA A 122 -25.98 8.94 -10.45
N ASP A 123 -26.22 9.17 -9.15
CA ASP A 123 -27.50 9.02 -8.41
C ASP A 123 -28.71 9.65 -9.14
N ASP A 124 -28.49 10.73 -9.90
CA ASP A 124 -29.54 11.47 -10.60
C ASP A 124 -30.22 10.69 -11.75
N ASN A 125 -29.65 9.58 -12.23
CA ASN A 125 -30.14 8.82 -13.40
C ASN A 125 -30.52 7.36 -13.10
N LEU A 126 -30.56 6.95 -11.83
CA LEU A 126 -30.78 5.55 -11.46
C LEU A 126 -32.24 5.31 -11.06
N ASP A 127 -32.95 4.48 -11.85
CA ASP A 127 -34.34 4.06 -11.60
C ASP A 127 -34.54 3.51 -10.18
N GLY A 128 -35.78 3.53 -9.68
CA GLY A 128 -36.15 3.14 -8.30
C GLY A 128 -35.65 1.77 -7.80
N ASN A 129 -35.24 0.86 -8.70
CA ASN A 129 -34.60 -0.42 -8.38
C ASN A 129 -33.14 -0.31 -7.88
N PHE A 130 -32.52 0.87 -7.94
CA PHE A 130 -31.16 1.10 -7.46
C PHE A 130 -31.06 1.64 -6.03
N LYS A 131 -32.17 2.07 -5.43
CA LYS A 131 -32.19 2.72 -4.10
C LYS A 131 -31.65 1.83 -2.99
N ASP A 132 -32.00 0.55 -3.01
CA ASP A 132 -31.50 -0.43 -2.02
C ASP A 132 -30.01 -0.70 -2.22
N ARG A 133 -29.55 -0.69 -3.47
CA ARG A 133 -28.13 -0.86 -3.83
C ARG A 133 -27.30 0.32 -3.36
N ILE A 134 -27.78 1.54 -3.59
CA ILE A 134 -27.17 2.77 -3.11
C ILE A 134 -27.09 2.79 -1.58
N THR A 135 -28.16 2.34 -0.91
CA THR A 135 -28.15 2.18 0.56
C THR A 135 -27.08 1.21 1.02
N HIS A 136 -26.94 0.08 0.34
CA HIS A 136 -25.89 -0.91 0.62
C HIS A 136 -24.48 -0.32 0.42
N ILE A 137 -24.26 0.37 -0.71
CA ILE A 137 -22.97 1.00 -1.01
C ILE A 137 -22.61 2.07 0.05
N LYS A 138 -23.57 2.91 0.44
CA LYS A 138 -23.39 3.89 1.53
C LYS A 138 -23.03 3.20 2.85
N ARG A 139 -23.62 2.03 3.14
CA ARG A 139 -23.27 1.25 4.34
C ARG A 139 -21.83 0.75 4.28
N ILE A 140 -21.36 0.26 3.14
CA ILE A 140 -19.96 -0.18 2.94
C ILE A 140 -19.00 0.99 3.18
N GLN A 141 -19.28 2.18 2.62
CA GLN A 141 -18.46 3.36 2.86
C GLN A 141 -18.40 3.73 4.35
N GLN A 142 -19.53 3.65 5.05
CA GLN A 142 -19.58 3.95 6.47
C GLN A 142 -18.75 2.94 7.28
N LEU A 143 -18.88 1.64 6.99
CA LEU A 143 -18.06 0.60 7.59
C LEU A 143 -16.57 0.83 7.34
N LYS A 144 -16.18 1.24 6.12
CA LYS A 144 -14.79 1.56 5.77
C LYS A 144 -14.23 2.71 6.61
N ARG A 145 -15.02 3.77 6.83
CA ARG A 145 -14.63 4.89 7.70
C ARG A 145 -14.46 4.43 9.16
N GLU A 146 -15.43 3.69 9.69
CA GLU A 146 -15.39 3.14 11.05
C GLU A 146 -14.18 2.22 11.24
N CYS A 147 -13.92 1.33 10.28
CA CYS A 147 -12.78 0.43 10.28
C CYS A 147 -11.46 1.21 10.29
N LYS A 148 -11.32 2.24 9.45
CA LYS A 148 -10.12 3.07 9.37
C LYS A 148 -9.87 3.83 10.68
N VAL A 149 -10.92 4.37 11.31
CA VAL A 149 -10.81 5.04 12.62
C VAL A 149 -10.35 4.04 13.68
N ALA A 150 -11.00 2.88 13.77
CA ALA A 150 -10.61 1.84 14.73
C ALA A 150 -9.16 1.37 14.53
N TYR A 151 -8.76 1.18 13.28
CA TYR A 151 -7.40 0.78 12.93
C TYR A 151 -6.33 1.82 13.30
N ILE A 152 -6.61 3.11 13.05
CA ILE A 152 -5.71 4.20 13.45
C ILE A 152 -5.63 4.31 14.97
N ASP A 153 -6.74 4.17 15.68
CA ASP A 153 -6.76 4.15 17.15
C ASP A 153 -5.92 3.00 17.70
N ALA A 154 -6.03 1.80 17.10
CA ALA A 154 -5.24 0.64 17.49
C ALA A 154 -3.73 0.89 17.32
N LYS A 155 -3.31 1.49 16.20
CA LYS A 155 -1.92 1.90 15.96
C LYS A 155 -1.39 2.90 16.98
N LYS A 156 -2.22 3.86 17.40
CA LYS A 156 -1.85 4.82 18.46
C LYS A 156 -1.63 4.11 19.79
N MET A 157 -2.55 3.22 20.18
CA MET A 157 -2.43 2.42 21.41
C MET A 157 -1.19 1.51 21.37
N GLU A 158 -0.87 0.93 20.21
CA GLU A 158 0.35 0.14 19.99
C GLU A 158 1.61 0.99 20.21
N ALA A 159 1.66 2.19 19.62
CA ALA A 159 2.78 3.12 19.76
C ALA A 159 2.98 3.59 21.22
N GLU A 160 1.89 3.68 21.99
CA GLU A 160 1.90 3.99 23.43
C GLU A 160 2.20 2.77 24.31
N ALA A 161 2.56 1.62 23.73
CA ALA A 161 2.82 0.34 24.41
C ALA A 161 1.62 -0.19 25.23
N GLN A 162 0.40 0.20 24.88
CA GLN A 162 -0.84 -0.28 25.52
C GLN A 162 -1.33 -1.58 24.85
N TRP A 163 -0.52 -2.62 24.91
CA TRP A 163 -0.66 -3.84 24.10
C TRP A 163 -2.04 -4.49 24.15
N SER A 164 -2.60 -4.72 25.34
CA SER A 164 -3.92 -5.37 25.46
C SER A 164 -5.04 -4.52 24.85
N ARG A 165 -4.96 -3.19 24.99
CA ARG A 165 -5.94 -2.26 24.40
C ARG A 165 -5.78 -2.21 22.88
N ALA A 166 -4.54 -2.20 22.39
CA ALA A 166 -4.24 -2.25 20.97
C ALA A 166 -4.81 -3.52 20.32
N ILE A 167 -4.58 -4.70 20.92
CA ILE A 167 -5.12 -5.99 20.42
C ILE A 167 -6.66 -5.94 20.34
N ALA A 168 -7.34 -5.54 21.42
CA ALA A 168 -8.81 -5.45 21.43
C ALA A 168 -9.34 -4.46 20.37
N ARG A 169 -8.61 -3.37 20.12
CA ARG A 169 -8.99 -2.39 19.09
C ARG A 169 -8.72 -2.91 17.67
N TYR A 170 -7.64 -3.66 17.46
CA TYR A 170 -7.37 -4.37 16.22
C TYR A 170 -8.43 -5.45 15.94
N GLU A 171 -8.85 -6.22 16.95
CA GLU A 171 -9.96 -7.18 16.85
C GLU A 171 -11.25 -6.50 16.38
N ALA A 172 -11.62 -5.37 16.98
CA ALA A 172 -12.79 -4.61 16.56
C ALA A 172 -12.67 -4.09 15.12
N ALA A 173 -11.50 -3.59 14.73
CA ALA A 173 -11.23 -3.16 13.36
C ALA A 173 -11.31 -4.34 12.38
N MET A 174 -10.80 -5.51 12.76
CA MET A 174 -10.87 -6.73 11.95
C MET A 174 -12.31 -7.19 11.74
N GLY A 175 -13.15 -7.15 12.78
CA GLY A 175 -14.59 -7.45 12.63
C GLY A 175 -15.28 -6.52 11.62
N LEU A 176 -14.94 -5.23 11.62
CA LEU A 176 -15.43 -4.28 10.61
C LEU A 176 -14.88 -4.59 9.23
N ALA A 177 -13.60 -4.94 9.11
CA ALA A 177 -12.97 -5.33 7.85
C ALA A 177 -13.65 -6.56 7.23
N LEU A 178 -13.89 -7.61 8.02
CA LEU A 178 -14.60 -8.80 7.55
C LEU A 178 -16.03 -8.47 7.09
N ASN A 179 -16.76 -7.61 7.81
CA ASN A 179 -18.08 -7.15 7.37
C ASN A 179 -18.02 -6.38 6.04
N ILE A 180 -16.97 -5.60 5.80
CA ILE A 180 -16.75 -4.91 4.51
C ILE A 180 -16.56 -5.96 3.41
N ARG A 181 -15.68 -6.92 3.61
CA ARG A 181 -15.41 -8.00 2.64
C ARG A 181 -16.67 -8.79 2.31
N ASP A 182 -17.44 -9.19 3.31
CA ASP A 182 -18.68 -9.93 3.12
C ASP A 182 -19.72 -9.07 2.37
N SER A 183 -19.81 -7.78 2.66
CA SER A 183 -20.69 -6.85 1.93
C SER A 183 -20.24 -6.67 0.48
N LEU A 184 -18.93 -6.61 0.20
CA LEU A 184 -18.41 -6.52 -1.16
C LEU A 184 -18.64 -7.81 -1.95
N ALA A 185 -18.54 -8.97 -1.30
CA ALA A 185 -18.88 -10.25 -1.92
C ALA A 185 -20.34 -10.28 -2.41
N THR A 186 -21.29 -9.75 -1.62
CA THR A 186 -22.70 -9.66 -2.07
C THR A 186 -22.89 -8.73 -3.28
N ILE A 187 -22.04 -7.72 -3.45
CA ILE A 187 -22.05 -6.86 -4.66
C ILE A 187 -21.47 -7.62 -5.85
N HIS A 188 -20.40 -8.37 -5.63
CA HIS A 188 -19.77 -9.20 -6.66
C HIS A 188 -20.73 -10.28 -7.18
N ASP A 189 -21.57 -10.83 -6.32
CA ASP A 189 -22.54 -11.86 -6.69
C ASP A 189 -23.82 -11.28 -7.31
N ASP A 190 -23.97 -9.95 -7.34
CA ASP A 190 -25.11 -9.30 -7.95
C ASP A 190 -24.87 -8.95 -9.43
N PRO A 191 -25.54 -9.64 -10.38
CA PRO A 191 -25.26 -9.48 -11.80
C PRO A 191 -25.56 -8.09 -12.34
N VAL A 192 -26.53 -7.38 -11.74
CA VAL A 192 -26.95 -6.04 -12.17
C VAL A 192 -25.88 -5.01 -11.82
N THR A 193 -25.39 -5.03 -10.58
CA THR A 193 -24.34 -4.12 -10.10
C THR A 193 -23.03 -4.42 -10.80
N VAL A 194 -22.66 -5.69 -10.96
CA VAL A 194 -21.47 -6.08 -11.75
C VAL A 194 -21.58 -5.58 -13.19
N SER A 195 -22.70 -5.82 -13.87
CA SER A 195 -22.90 -5.35 -15.26
C SER A 195 -22.87 -3.83 -15.39
N PHE A 196 -23.27 -3.10 -14.35
CA PHE A 196 -23.14 -1.65 -14.31
C PHE A 196 -21.68 -1.24 -14.11
N LEU A 197 -20.99 -1.82 -13.13
CA LEU A 197 -19.58 -1.56 -12.82
C LEU A 197 -18.67 -1.85 -14.02
N VAL A 198 -18.89 -2.96 -14.73
CA VAL A 198 -18.14 -3.29 -15.96
C VAL A 198 -18.38 -2.24 -17.05
N ARG A 199 -19.63 -1.81 -17.25
CA ARG A 199 -19.95 -0.76 -18.23
C ARG A 199 -19.28 0.55 -17.89
N GLU A 200 -19.31 0.98 -16.63
CA GLU A 200 -18.64 2.23 -16.25
C GLU A 200 -17.12 2.12 -16.24
N GLY A 201 -16.56 0.97 -15.83
CA GLY A 201 -15.14 0.70 -15.96
C GLY A 201 -14.66 0.86 -17.41
N LYS A 202 -15.41 0.33 -18.37
CA LYS A 202 -15.12 0.50 -19.80
C LYS A 202 -15.20 1.96 -20.25
N ARG A 203 -16.28 2.68 -19.91
CA ARG A 203 -16.42 4.11 -20.24
C ARG A 203 -15.36 4.99 -19.58
N ARG A 204 -14.87 4.60 -18.40
CA ARG A 204 -13.77 5.29 -17.72
C ARG A 204 -12.45 5.04 -18.46
N GLY A 205 -12.15 3.80 -18.82
CA GLY A 205 -10.98 3.45 -19.62
C GLY A 205 -10.92 4.21 -20.95
N GLU A 206 -12.05 4.28 -21.67
CA GLU A 206 -12.17 5.07 -22.91
C GLU A 206 -11.90 6.56 -22.67
N ARG A 207 -12.44 7.14 -21.59
CA ARG A 207 -12.20 8.55 -21.21
C ARG A 207 -10.74 8.83 -20.84
N GLU A 208 -10.08 7.90 -20.13
CA GLU A 208 -8.68 8.03 -19.74
C GLU A 208 -7.75 7.88 -20.95
N GLU A 209 -8.04 6.97 -21.88
CA GLU A 209 -7.31 6.81 -23.14
C GLU A 209 -7.45 8.05 -24.03
N ASP A 210 -8.65 8.60 -24.15
CA ASP A 210 -8.90 9.85 -24.88
C ASP A 210 -8.18 11.05 -24.24
N ALA A 211 -8.15 11.13 -22.90
CA ALA A 211 -7.42 12.16 -22.19
C ALA A 211 -5.89 12.04 -22.40
N ALA A 212 -5.36 10.82 -22.41
CA ALA A 212 -3.96 10.55 -22.70
C ALA A 212 -3.58 10.93 -24.15
N LYS A 213 -4.42 10.55 -25.13
CA LYS A 213 -4.23 10.95 -26.54
C LYS A 213 -4.23 12.47 -26.72
N ARG A 214 -5.20 13.17 -26.13
CA ARG A 214 -5.26 14.65 -26.17
C ARG A 214 -4.03 15.31 -25.51
N LEU A 215 -3.49 14.71 -24.47
CA LEU A 215 -2.26 15.21 -23.83
C LEU A 215 -1.04 15.03 -24.73
N GLU A 216 -0.98 13.92 -25.47
CA GLU A 216 0.10 13.60 -26.40
C GLU A 216 0.05 14.49 -27.66
N GLU A 217 -1.15 14.72 -28.21
CA GLU A 217 -1.40 15.70 -29.28
C GLU A 217 -0.94 17.10 -28.87
N ARG A 218 -1.31 17.57 -27.67
CA ARG A 218 -0.85 18.87 -27.14
C ARG A 218 0.67 18.97 -26.98
N LYS A 219 1.35 17.87 -26.68
CA LYS A 219 2.83 17.82 -26.61
C LYS A 219 3.45 17.89 -28.01
N GLN A 220 2.84 17.27 -29.01
CA GLN A 220 3.27 17.37 -30.40
C GLN A 220 3.03 18.77 -30.97
N ASP A 221 1.88 19.39 -30.70
CA ASP A 221 1.59 20.76 -31.11
C ASP A 221 2.61 21.76 -30.54
N LYS A 222 2.93 21.64 -29.24
CA LYS A 222 3.97 22.48 -28.63
C LYS A 222 5.36 22.28 -29.25
N LYS A 223 5.71 21.05 -29.67
CA LYS A 223 6.94 20.79 -30.42
C LYS A 223 6.90 21.42 -31.80
N HIS A 224 5.77 21.33 -32.50
CA HIS A 224 5.58 21.96 -33.81
C HIS A 224 5.66 23.49 -33.73
N ASP A 225 5.08 24.11 -32.71
CA ASP A 225 5.16 25.56 -32.48
C ASP A 225 6.57 26.01 -32.13
N LEU A 226 7.31 25.23 -31.33
CA LEU A 226 8.71 25.50 -31.05
C LEU A 226 9.58 25.42 -32.31
N VAL A 227 9.37 24.40 -33.15
CA VAL A 227 10.08 24.26 -34.43
C VAL A 227 9.74 25.42 -35.38
N LYS A 228 8.48 25.81 -35.49
CA LYS A 228 8.07 27.00 -36.28
C LYS A 228 8.74 28.27 -35.77
N ALA A 229 8.78 28.49 -34.45
CA ALA A 229 9.42 29.65 -33.86
C ALA A 229 10.93 29.69 -34.17
N VAL A 230 11.62 28.55 -34.09
CA VAL A 230 13.05 28.44 -34.45
C VAL A 230 13.27 28.72 -35.94
N VAL A 231 12.44 28.14 -36.82
CA VAL A 231 12.54 28.38 -38.27
C VAL A 231 12.31 29.86 -38.61
N VAL A 232 11.30 30.49 -38.01
CA VAL A 232 11.02 31.93 -38.19
C VAL A 232 12.19 32.79 -37.68
N ALA A 233 12.79 32.45 -36.53
CA ALA A 233 13.94 33.14 -35.99
C ALA A 233 15.18 33.02 -36.90
N VAL A 234 15.46 31.82 -37.43
CA VAL A 234 16.57 31.58 -38.35
C VAL A 234 16.39 32.34 -39.65
N ILE A 235 15.21 32.28 -40.27
CA ILE A 235 14.90 33.02 -41.50
C ILE A 235 15.04 34.52 -41.24
N SER A 236 14.51 35.03 -40.14
CA SER A 236 14.58 36.46 -39.78
C SER A 236 16.03 36.91 -39.57
N ALA A 237 16.84 36.14 -38.85
CA ALA A 237 18.25 36.45 -38.64
C ALA A 237 19.06 36.44 -39.94
N THR A 238 18.76 35.50 -40.84
CA THR A 238 19.43 35.41 -42.15
C THR A 238 19.04 36.59 -43.05
N LEU A 239 17.75 36.97 -43.05
CA LEU A 239 17.26 38.11 -43.81
C LEU A 239 17.82 39.43 -43.25
N SER A 240 17.87 39.59 -41.94
CA SER A 240 18.50 40.74 -41.29
C SER A 240 19.98 40.83 -41.61
N ALA A 241 20.73 39.71 -41.56
CA ALA A 241 22.15 39.69 -41.95
C ALA A 241 22.36 40.07 -43.42
N PHE A 242 21.49 39.60 -44.31
CA PHE A 242 21.54 39.95 -45.74
C PHE A 242 21.24 41.43 -45.98
N ILE A 243 20.23 41.98 -45.30
CA ILE A 243 19.90 43.42 -45.36
C ILE A 243 21.06 44.25 -44.78
N THR A 244 21.63 43.84 -43.65
CA THR A 244 22.78 44.52 -43.06
C THR A 244 24.00 44.48 -43.98
N GLN A 245 24.31 43.34 -44.62
CA GLN A 245 25.37 43.26 -45.62
C GLN A 245 25.08 44.15 -46.83
N ALA A 246 23.86 44.15 -47.38
CA ALA A 246 23.49 45.03 -48.49
C ALA A 246 23.63 46.52 -48.14
N ILE A 247 23.30 46.92 -46.91
CA ILE A 247 23.49 48.29 -46.41
C ILE A 247 24.97 48.63 -46.20
N VAL A 248 25.78 47.69 -45.71
CA VAL A 248 27.23 47.90 -45.53
C VAL A 248 27.95 47.97 -46.87
N SER A 249 27.58 47.13 -47.85
CA SER A 249 28.11 47.15 -49.22
C SER A 249 27.72 48.42 -49.98
N SER A 250 26.52 48.97 -49.78
CA SER A 250 26.13 50.25 -50.39
C SER A 250 26.88 51.44 -49.79
N ARG A 251 27.22 51.40 -48.48
CA ARG A 251 28.06 52.42 -47.83
C ARG A 251 29.54 52.35 -48.23
N SER A 252 30.10 51.15 -48.41
CA SER A 252 31.49 50.98 -48.81
C SER A 252 31.74 51.31 -50.29
N GLY A 253 30.73 51.20 -51.16
CA GLY A 253 30.79 51.76 -52.52
C GLY A 253 30.80 53.30 -52.58
N ALA A 254 30.24 53.97 -51.57
CA ALA A 254 30.19 55.44 -51.52
C ALA A 254 31.48 56.08 -50.93
N MET A 255 32.27 55.35 -50.14
CA MET A 255 33.48 55.91 -49.50
C MET A 255 34.75 55.87 -50.37
N ASN A 256 34.76 55.18 -51.52
CA ASN A 256 35.91 55.17 -52.44
C ASN A 256 35.91 56.30 -53.49
N HIS A 257 35.00 57.27 -53.38
CA HIS A 257 34.93 58.41 -54.32
C HIS A 257 35.10 59.81 -53.69
N SER A 258 35.63 59.93 -52.48
CA SER A 258 35.92 61.24 -51.89
C SER A 258 37.20 61.25 -51.07
N SER A 259 38.34 61.14 -51.75
CA SER A 259 39.66 61.53 -51.24
C SER A 259 40.60 61.87 -52.39
N SER A 260 40.27 62.94 -53.10
CA SER A 260 41.25 63.81 -53.76
C SER A 260 40.63 65.19 -53.84
N VAL A 261 41.46 66.25 -53.85
CA VAL A 261 41.08 67.66 -53.97
C VAL A 261 40.64 68.23 -52.60
N ILE A 262 41.51 68.85 -51.78
CA ILE A 262 41.96 70.28 -51.78
C ILE A 262 42.42 70.52 -50.31
N LEU A 263 43.49 71.21 -49.90
CA LEU A 263 44.10 72.46 -50.35
C LEU A 263 45.48 72.64 -49.70
N SER A 264 46.42 73.20 -50.45
CA SER A 264 47.55 73.98 -49.97
C SER A 264 47.09 75.39 -49.55
N ARG A 265 47.34 75.79 -48.30
CA ARG A 265 47.94 77.07 -47.89
C ARG A 265 48.08 77.11 -46.38
#